data_AF-A0A6B0VHX7-F1
#
_entry.id   AF-A0A6B0VHX7-F1
#
_cell.length_a   1.000
_cell.length_b   1.000
_cell.length_c   1.000
_cell.angle_alpha   90.00
_cell.angle_beta   90.00
_cell.angle_gamma   90.00
#
_symmetry.space_group_name_H-M   'P 1'
#
loop_
_entity.id
_entity.type
_entity.pdbx_description
1 polymer ?
#
loop_
_entity_poly.entity_id
_entity_poly.type
_entity_poly.pdbx_seq_one_letter_code
_entity_poly.pdbx_strand_id
1 'polypeptide(L)'
;MNRRQVVLGTAGSVATLVAGCADETAKTGEQPAETDGDAEDSEETDDGTSPDEPAVEQPEIQILSGSGNSLESVDLEGGVAVVEGAHGGDSSFRVTLRGEDEAVVFDTDGEYEGKAARSLASGPYTVEFEADGPWRLEVNQPRATEGYALPREFAADVPSVVGPVDFDGGDRHTAVVSHDGDDAFRARVYSMAVASDERIVETTDDEAESTFNYDGFGWIDVDADGSWTLALE
;
A
#
# COMPACT_ATOMS: atom_id res chain seq x y z
N MET A 1 16.70 -6.91 48.87
CA MET A 1 17.97 -6.17 48.74
C MET A 1 18.83 -6.88 47.72
N ASN A 2 18.98 -6.31 46.53
CA ASN A 2 20.19 -6.38 45.68
C ASN A 2 20.00 -5.44 44.49
N ARG A 3 20.83 -4.39 44.46
CA ARG A 3 20.90 -3.36 43.42
C ARG A 3 22.01 -3.71 42.43
N ARG A 4 21.75 -3.63 41.12
CA ARG A 4 22.76 -3.47 40.06
C ARG A 4 22.14 -2.60 38.97
N GLN A 5 22.39 -1.30 39.01
CA GLN A 5 23.41 -0.54 38.25
C GLN A 5 23.13 -0.47 36.74
N VAL A 6 22.64 0.71 36.35
CA VAL A 6 22.50 1.26 35.00
C VAL A 6 23.88 1.71 34.51
N VAL A 7 24.19 1.45 33.23
CA VAL A 7 25.30 2.11 32.52
C VAL A 7 24.74 2.71 31.23
N LEU A 8 24.74 4.04 31.18
CA LEU A 8 24.60 4.88 30.00
C LEU A 8 25.85 4.72 29.12
N GLY A 9 25.66 4.56 27.81
CA GLY A 9 26.74 4.62 26.82
C GLY A 9 26.33 5.49 25.63
N THR A 10 26.78 6.74 25.63
CA THR A 10 26.77 7.66 24.49
C THR A 10 28.07 7.52 23.69
N ALA A 11 27.96 7.32 22.37
CA ALA A 11 28.98 7.61 21.36
C ALA A 11 28.23 7.67 20.02
N GLY A 12 28.31 8.71 19.19
CA GLY A 12 29.45 9.57 18.87
C GLY A 12 29.74 9.38 17.38
N SER A 13 29.17 10.26 16.55
CA SER A 13 29.17 10.21 15.09
C SER A 13 30.59 10.33 14.48
N VAL A 14 30.83 9.63 13.37
CA VAL A 14 31.97 9.88 12.47
C VAL A 14 31.44 10.06 11.05
N ALA A 15 31.58 11.28 10.51
CA ALA A 15 31.34 11.59 9.11
C ALA A 15 32.69 11.64 8.38
N THR A 16 32.84 10.85 7.31
CA THR A 16 33.98 10.89 6.40
C THR A 16 33.58 11.60 5.11
N LEU A 17 34.17 12.77 4.87
CA LEU A 17 34.17 13.42 3.55
C LEU A 17 35.33 12.86 2.74
N VAL A 18 35.03 12.30 1.56
CA VAL A 18 36.04 11.95 0.56
C VAL A 18 36.02 13.02 -0.52
N ALA A 19 37.11 13.79 -0.61
CA ALA A 19 37.44 14.69 -1.70
C ALA A 19 38.80 14.28 -2.26
N GLY A 20 38.93 14.25 -3.59
CA GLY A 20 40.20 14.01 -4.30
C GLY A 20 39.93 13.52 -5.72
N CYS A 21 39.83 14.43 -6.70
CA CYS A 21 40.92 14.96 -7.54
C CYS A 21 41.02 14.20 -8.87
N ALA A 22 40.61 14.91 -9.92
CA ALA A 22 40.89 14.61 -11.32
C ALA A 22 42.38 14.72 -11.60
N ASP A 23 42.87 13.92 -12.55
CA ASP A 23 44.02 14.28 -13.37
C ASP A 23 43.92 13.62 -14.76
N GLU A 24 44.57 14.28 -15.71
CA GLU A 24 44.26 14.41 -17.13
C GLU A 24 45.29 13.60 -17.94
N THR A 25 44.90 12.91 -19.00
CA THR A 25 45.88 12.45 -20.01
C THR A 25 45.25 12.44 -21.40
N ALA A 26 45.86 13.26 -22.28
CA ALA A 26 45.49 13.47 -23.67
C ALA A 26 46.35 12.64 -24.64
N LYS A 27 45.89 12.68 -25.91
CA LYS A 27 46.48 12.31 -27.21
C LYS A 27 46.23 10.89 -27.72
N THR A 28 45.97 10.64 -29.01
CA THR A 28 45.66 11.41 -30.23
C THR A 28 45.37 10.34 -31.30
N GLY A 29 44.37 10.53 -32.16
CA GLY A 29 44.20 9.73 -33.37
C GLY A 29 43.14 10.34 -34.29
N GLU A 30 43.53 10.65 -35.53
CA GLU A 30 42.90 11.52 -36.53
C GLU A 30 41.57 11.04 -37.19
N GLN A 31 40.81 12.05 -37.66
CA GLN A 31 39.72 12.13 -38.67
C GLN A 31 39.99 11.39 -40.02
N PRO A 32 39.10 11.36 -41.05
CA PRO A 32 37.88 12.16 -41.37
C PRO A 32 36.65 11.30 -41.79
N ALA A 33 35.43 11.77 -42.10
CA ALA A 33 35.04 12.80 -43.07
C ALA A 33 33.56 13.23 -42.98
N GLU A 34 33.37 14.51 -43.27
CA GLU A 34 32.23 15.29 -43.78
C GLU A 34 31.02 14.52 -44.36
N THR A 35 29.81 14.94 -44.01
CA THR A 35 28.70 15.07 -44.97
C THR A 35 27.75 16.18 -44.50
N ASP A 36 27.80 17.32 -45.19
CA ASP A 36 26.79 18.38 -45.20
C ASP A 36 25.50 17.87 -45.85
N GLY A 37 24.36 18.20 -45.22
CA GLY A 37 23.03 17.89 -45.71
C GLY A 37 21.99 18.81 -45.08
N ASP A 38 21.95 20.03 -45.61
CA ASP A 38 20.93 21.06 -45.42
C ASP A 38 19.53 20.54 -45.83
N ALA A 39 18.56 20.65 -44.92
CA ALA A 39 17.15 20.72 -45.23
C ALA A 39 16.41 21.42 -44.08
N GLU A 40 16.02 22.66 -44.33
CA GLU A 40 14.98 23.37 -43.58
C GLU A 40 13.67 22.59 -43.67
N ASP A 41 12.98 22.36 -42.54
CA ASP A 41 11.52 22.37 -42.55
C ASP A 41 10.96 22.67 -41.15
N SER A 42 10.41 23.87 -41.06
CA SER A 42 9.13 24.25 -40.45
C SER A 42 8.69 23.58 -39.13
N GLU A 43 8.64 24.45 -38.13
CA GLU A 43 7.67 24.53 -37.03
C GLU A 43 6.49 23.56 -37.11
N GLU A 44 6.43 22.60 -36.19
CA GLU A 44 5.18 22.15 -35.59
C GLU A 44 5.41 22.14 -34.07
N THR A 45 5.17 23.29 -33.45
CA THR A 45 4.83 23.36 -32.03
C THR A 45 3.46 22.69 -31.88
N ASP A 46 3.46 21.37 -31.75
CA ASP A 46 2.30 20.65 -31.25
C ASP A 46 2.29 20.84 -29.72
N ASP A 47 1.83 22.03 -29.31
CA ASP A 47 1.32 22.26 -27.95
C ASP A 47 0.00 21.49 -27.84
N GLY A 48 0.12 20.17 -27.86
CA GLY A 48 -0.93 19.24 -27.49
C GLY A 48 -1.16 19.37 -26.00
N THR A 49 -1.77 20.49 -25.59
CA THR A 49 -2.58 20.54 -24.38
C THR A 49 -3.63 19.46 -24.57
N SER A 50 -3.32 18.27 -24.06
CA SER A 50 -4.26 17.17 -23.93
C SER A 50 -5.48 17.75 -23.21
N PRO A 51 -6.70 17.57 -23.75
CA PRO A 51 -7.89 18.05 -23.08
C PRO A 51 -7.86 17.54 -21.65
N ASP A 52 -7.95 18.47 -20.68
CA ASP A 52 -8.14 18.22 -19.25
C ASP A 52 -9.21 17.13 -19.09
N GLU A 53 -8.79 15.87 -18.95
CA GLU A 53 -9.70 14.80 -18.57
C GLU A 53 -10.26 15.18 -17.20
N PRO A 54 -11.59 15.07 -16.99
CA PRO A 54 -12.18 15.46 -15.73
C PRO A 54 -11.53 14.62 -14.62
N ALA A 55 -10.80 15.27 -13.72
CA ALA A 55 -10.23 14.62 -12.56
C ALA A 55 -11.34 13.94 -11.75
N VAL A 56 -11.17 12.65 -11.46
CA VAL A 56 -12.14 11.89 -10.66
C VAL A 56 -12.13 12.44 -9.24
N GLU A 57 -13.30 12.89 -8.78
CA GLU A 57 -13.50 13.39 -7.42
C GLU A 57 -13.16 12.30 -6.41
N GLN A 58 -12.22 12.61 -5.50
CA GLN A 58 -11.81 11.71 -4.43
C GLN A 58 -12.64 12.02 -3.18
N PRO A 59 -13.19 11.00 -2.51
CA PRO A 59 -13.76 11.15 -1.18
C PRO A 59 -12.76 11.75 -0.19
N GLU A 60 -13.27 12.56 0.75
CA GLU A 60 -12.42 13.11 1.81
C GLU A 60 -11.91 12.01 2.76
N ILE A 61 -10.63 12.08 3.11
CA ILE A 61 -10.03 11.19 4.11
C ILE A 61 -10.55 11.57 5.50
N GLN A 62 -11.07 10.59 6.23
CA GLN A 62 -11.60 10.78 7.58
C GLN A 62 -10.61 10.22 8.61
N ILE A 63 -10.22 11.06 9.57
CA ILE A 63 -9.23 10.71 10.60
C ILE A 63 -9.89 10.76 11.97
N LEU A 64 -9.78 9.65 12.71
CA LEU A 64 -10.26 9.49 14.08
C LEU A 64 -9.08 9.21 15.01
N SER A 65 -9.20 9.64 16.26
CA SER A 65 -8.21 9.31 17.29
C SER A 65 -8.85 9.32 18.67
N GLY A 66 -8.43 8.42 19.54
CA GLY A 66 -8.95 8.32 20.90
C GLY A 66 -8.13 7.39 21.76
N SER A 67 -8.73 6.92 22.85
CA SER A 67 -8.11 5.93 23.73
C SER A 67 -9.18 5.13 24.45
N GLY A 68 -8.92 3.84 24.66
CA GLY A 68 -9.88 2.91 25.22
C GLY A 68 -11.07 2.69 24.28
N ASN A 69 -12.12 2.10 24.83
CA ASN A 69 -13.36 1.85 24.07
C ASN A 69 -14.04 3.18 23.66
N SER A 70 -14.48 3.28 22.41
CA SER A 70 -15.22 4.44 21.90
C SER A 70 -16.23 4.05 20.82
N LEU A 71 -17.16 4.97 20.55
CA LEU A 71 -18.04 4.96 19.40
C LEU A 71 -17.83 6.26 18.64
N GLU A 72 -17.35 6.16 17.40
CA GLU A 72 -17.17 7.30 16.51
C GLU A 72 -18.09 7.15 15.29
N SER A 73 -18.12 8.16 14.42
CA SER A 73 -18.90 8.12 13.18
C SER A 73 -18.06 8.49 11.98
N VAL A 74 -18.32 7.81 10.86
CA VAL A 74 -17.77 8.12 9.55
C VAL A 74 -18.87 8.05 8.50
N ASP A 75 -18.75 8.84 7.44
CA ASP A 75 -19.66 8.81 6.30
C ASP A 75 -18.94 8.18 5.10
N LEU A 76 -19.48 7.07 4.57
CA LEU A 76 -18.90 6.38 3.43
C LEU A 76 -19.66 6.73 2.15
N GLU A 77 -18.92 6.89 1.06
CA GLU A 77 -19.48 7.08 -0.29
C GLU A 77 -19.66 5.73 -1.01
N GLY A 78 -19.28 4.64 -0.35
CA GLY A 78 -19.39 3.28 -0.83
C GLY A 78 -18.21 2.83 -1.70
N GLY A 79 -18.20 1.56 -2.06
CA GLY A 79 -17.09 0.93 -2.76
C GLY A 79 -15.98 0.50 -1.80
N VAL A 80 -14.74 0.50 -2.27
CA VAL A 80 -13.59 0.12 -1.45
C VAL A 80 -13.26 1.23 -0.45
N ALA A 81 -13.24 0.87 0.83
CA ALA A 81 -12.65 1.63 1.91
C ALA A 81 -11.33 0.97 2.33
N VAL A 82 -10.25 1.73 2.30
CA VAL A 82 -8.95 1.37 2.87
C VAL A 82 -8.86 2.02 4.24
N VAL A 83 -8.79 1.18 5.26
CA VAL A 83 -8.73 1.61 6.65
C VAL A 83 -7.32 1.36 7.17
N GLU A 84 -6.68 2.40 7.68
CA GLU A 84 -5.38 2.32 8.35
C GLU A 84 -5.58 2.52 9.85
N GLY A 85 -5.02 1.62 10.65
CA GLY A 85 -5.19 1.59 12.09
C GLY A 85 -3.86 1.58 12.82
N ALA A 86 -3.81 2.26 13.96
CA ALA A 86 -2.72 2.13 14.92
C ALA A 86 -3.26 2.04 16.35
N HIS A 87 -2.67 1.18 17.16
CA HIS A 87 -2.99 0.98 18.57
C HIS A 87 -1.72 0.85 19.41
N GLY A 88 -1.64 1.62 20.50
CA GLY A 88 -0.51 1.59 21.44
C GLY A 88 -0.85 0.99 22.80
N GLY A 89 -1.75 0.00 22.83
CA GLY A 89 -2.10 -0.77 24.04
C GLY A 89 -1.50 -2.17 24.01
N ASP A 90 -1.66 -2.92 25.11
CA ASP A 90 -1.05 -4.25 25.29
C ASP A 90 -2.09 -5.40 25.19
N SER A 91 -3.37 -5.05 25.04
CA SER A 91 -4.49 -6.00 25.00
C SER A 91 -5.27 -5.87 23.68
N SER A 92 -6.46 -6.49 23.62
CA SER A 92 -7.33 -6.50 22.45
C SER A 92 -7.51 -5.12 21.80
N PHE A 93 -7.33 -5.09 20.48
CA PHE A 93 -7.68 -4.01 19.58
C PHE A 93 -8.65 -4.55 18.53
N ARG A 94 -9.94 -4.22 18.68
CA ARG A 94 -10.98 -4.54 17.71
C ARG A 94 -11.61 -3.26 17.17
N VAL A 95 -11.72 -3.19 15.85
CA VAL A 95 -12.41 -2.11 15.15
C VAL A 95 -13.51 -2.71 14.28
N THR A 96 -14.76 -2.34 14.58
CA THR A 96 -15.93 -2.79 13.83
C THR A 96 -16.66 -1.59 13.22
N LEU A 97 -16.92 -1.65 11.92
CA LEU A 97 -17.79 -0.71 11.22
C LEU A 97 -19.22 -1.26 11.21
N ARG A 98 -20.17 -0.49 11.73
CA ARG A 98 -21.59 -0.83 11.77
C ARG A 98 -22.41 0.20 10.99
N GLY A 99 -22.92 -0.21 9.82
CA GLY A 99 -23.77 0.62 8.96
C GLY A 99 -24.84 -0.23 8.27
N GLU A 100 -24.98 -0.05 6.96
CA GLU A 100 -25.80 -0.97 6.13
C GLU A 100 -25.18 -2.38 6.14
N ASP A 101 -23.86 -2.45 5.99
CA ASP A 101 -23.06 -3.65 6.20
C ASP A 101 -22.38 -3.59 7.58
N GLU A 102 -22.17 -4.76 8.20
CA GLU A 102 -21.27 -4.89 9.36
C GLU A 102 -19.94 -5.47 8.89
N ALA A 103 -18.83 -4.83 9.27
CA ALA A 103 -17.49 -5.29 8.92
C ALA A 103 -16.54 -5.18 10.11
N VAL A 104 -15.94 -6.31 10.49
CA VAL A 104 -14.76 -6.32 11.36
C VAL A 104 -13.55 -5.96 10.51
N VAL A 105 -12.90 -4.86 10.86
CA VAL A 105 -11.75 -4.32 10.12
C VAL A 105 -10.46 -4.85 10.72
N PHE A 106 -10.33 -4.72 12.04
CA PHE A 106 -9.20 -5.22 12.82
C PHE A 106 -9.72 -6.04 14.00
N ASP A 107 -9.05 -7.15 14.29
CA ASP A 107 -9.29 -7.99 15.47
C ASP A 107 -7.97 -8.63 15.86
N THR A 108 -7.23 -7.97 16.75
CA THR A 108 -5.88 -8.36 17.16
C THR A 108 -5.66 -8.08 18.64
N ASP A 109 -4.51 -8.48 19.17
CA ASP A 109 -4.08 -8.22 20.54
C ASP A 109 -2.74 -7.49 20.55
N GLY A 110 -2.60 -6.51 21.44
CA GLY A 110 -1.36 -5.76 21.65
C GLY A 110 -1.24 -4.52 20.77
N GLU A 111 0.01 -4.11 20.56
CA GLU A 111 0.34 -3.00 19.68
C GLU A 111 -0.01 -3.38 18.24
N TYR A 112 -0.58 -2.44 17.50
CA TYR A 112 -0.97 -2.66 16.11
C TYR A 112 -0.60 -1.47 15.25
N GLU A 113 -0.13 -1.75 14.04
CA GLU A 113 0.00 -0.82 12.93
C GLU A 113 -0.27 -1.61 11.65
N GLY A 114 -1.21 -1.15 10.82
CA GLY A 114 -1.54 -1.85 9.59
C GLY A 114 -2.75 -1.28 8.87
N LYS A 115 -3.08 -1.90 7.73
CA LYS A 115 -4.21 -1.51 6.89
C LYS A 115 -5.06 -2.71 6.54
N ALA A 116 -6.35 -2.47 6.28
CA ALA A 116 -7.28 -3.44 5.75
C ALA A 116 -8.22 -2.79 4.72
N ALA A 117 -8.66 -3.55 3.71
CA ALA A 117 -9.63 -3.07 2.72
C ALA A 117 -10.99 -3.76 2.90
N ARG A 118 -12.09 -3.01 2.73
CA ARG A 118 -13.45 -3.56 2.74
C ARG A 118 -14.28 -2.93 1.63
N SER A 119 -15.07 -3.72 0.93
CA SER A 119 -16.16 -3.21 0.09
C SER A 119 -17.37 -2.94 0.96
N LEU A 120 -17.79 -1.67 1.04
CA LEU A 120 -18.87 -1.22 1.92
C LEU A 120 -19.90 -0.43 1.12
N ALA A 121 -21.17 -0.53 1.50
CA ALA A 121 -22.21 0.34 0.97
C ALA A 121 -22.01 1.80 1.43
N SER A 122 -22.51 2.75 0.64
CA SER A 122 -22.53 4.17 1.01
C SER A 122 -23.47 4.44 2.17
N GLY A 123 -23.12 5.37 3.05
CA GLY A 123 -23.97 5.82 4.15
C GLY A 123 -23.18 6.08 5.43
N PRO A 124 -23.89 6.46 6.51
CA PRO A 124 -23.27 6.67 7.81
C PRO A 124 -22.94 5.32 8.47
N TYR A 125 -21.74 5.21 9.04
CA TYR A 125 -21.29 4.07 9.84
C TYR A 125 -20.92 4.54 11.24
N THR A 126 -21.26 3.72 12.24
CA THR A 126 -20.68 3.81 13.57
C THR A 126 -19.41 2.96 13.62
N VAL A 127 -18.30 3.57 14.05
CA VAL A 127 -17.05 2.85 14.29
C VAL A 127 -16.99 2.50 15.78
N GLU A 128 -17.03 1.21 16.08
CA GLU A 128 -16.87 0.69 17.44
C GLU A 128 -15.43 0.27 17.68
N PHE A 129 -14.82 0.87 18.70
CA PHE A 129 -13.48 0.54 19.16
C PHE A 129 -13.57 -0.24 20.47
N GLU A 130 -12.96 -1.42 20.50
CA GLU A 130 -12.58 -2.11 21.74
C GLU A 130 -11.05 -2.03 21.84
N ALA A 131 -10.55 -1.30 22.84
CA ALA A 131 -9.12 -1.01 22.99
C ALA A 131 -8.78 -0.76 24.46
N ASP A 132 -7.53 -0.97 24.85
CA ASP A 132 -7.01 -0.62 26.17
C ASP A 132 -5.99 0.53 26.15
N GLY A 133 -5.52 0.93 24.96
CA GLY A 133 -4.54 2.00 24.75
C GLY A 133 -5.03 3.17 23.90
N PRO A 134 -4.14 4.11 23.53
CA PRO A 134 -4.42 5.11 22.51
C PRO A 134 -4.54 4.46 21.13
N TRP A 135 -5.39 5.01 20.28
CA TRP A 135 -5.58 4.54 18.90
C TRP A 135 -5.76 5.69 17.91
N ARG A 136 -5.46 5.40 16.65
CA ARG A 136 -5.72 6.25 15.48
C ARG A 136 -6.36 5.39 14.39
N LEU A 137 -7.33 5.96 13.68
CA LEU A 137 -7.93 5.36 12.49
C LEU A 137 -7.94 6.38 11.36
N GLU A 138 -7.60 5.95 10.15
CA GLU A 138 -7.74 6.72 8.93
C GLU A 138 -8.55 5.91 7.92
N VAL A 139 -9.62 6.51 7.40
CA VAL A 139 -10.51 5.89 6.42
C VAL A 139 -10.38 6.65 5.10
N ASN A 140 -9.85 5.97 4.09
CA ASN A 140 -9.68 6.46 2.74
C ASN A 140 -10.55 5.64 1.78
N GLN A 141 -11.18 6.29 0.80
CA GLN A 141 -12.02 5.62 -0.21
C GLN A 141 -11.49 5.95 -1.61
N PRO A 142 -10.31 5.43 -1.98
CA PRO A 142 -9.64 5.85 -3.20
C PRO A 142 -10.50 5.59 -4.44
N ARG A 143 -10.44 6.52 -5.41
CA ARG A 143 -11.04 6.38 -6.74
C ARG A 143 -9.92 6.45 -7.76
N ALA A 144 -9.49 5.32 -8.27
CA ALA A 144 -8.41 5.30 -9.24
C ALA A 144 -8.92 4.99 -10.65
N THR A 145 -8.33 5.69 -11.62
CA THR A 145 -8.53 5.48 -13.07
C THR A 145 -7.36 4.76 -13.73
N GLU A 146 -6.29 4.56 -12.98
CA GLU A 146 -5.06 3.90 -13.41
C GLU A 146 -4.59 2.97 -12.30
N GLY A 147 -3.77 1.98 -12.66
CA GLY A 147 -3.21 1.03 -11.71
C GLY A 147 -1.84 0.51 -12.15
N TYR A 148 -1.18 -0.20 -11.24
CA TYR A 148 0.08 -0.86 -11.53
C TYR A 148 -0.15 -2.01 -12.51
N ALA A 149 0.50 -1.96 -13.68
CA ALA A 149 0.50 -3.09 -14.61
C ALA A 149 1.29 -4.29 -14.06
N LEU A 150 0.90 -5.48 -14.52
CA LEU A 150 1.58 -6.76 -14.29
C LEU A 150 2.74 -6.99 -15.30
N PRO A 151 3.80 -7.75 -14.91
CA PRO A 151 4.02 -8.34 -13.60
C PRO A 151 4.43 -7.28 -12.55
N ARG A 152 4.09 -7.53 -11.29
CA ARG A 152 4.32 -6.60 -10.17
C ARG A 152 4.66 -7.34 -8.88
N GLU A 153 5.58 -6.78 -8.10
CA GLU A 153 5.92 -7.27 -6.76
C GLU A 153 5.64 -6.20 -5.71
N PHE A 154 5.13 -6.64 -4.55
CA PHE A 154 4.86 -5.84 -3.36
C PHE A 154 5.51 -6.49 -2.14
N ALA A 155 5.87 -5.69 -1.14
CA ALA A 155 6.40 -6.17 0.13
C ALA A 155 6.07 -5.20 1.27
N ALA A 156 5.85 -5.72 2.48
CA ALA A 156 5.75 -4.94 3.72
C ALA A 156 6.08 -5.81 4.94
N ASP A 157 6.24 -5.14 6.09
CA ASP A 157 6.50 -5.78 7.39
C ASP A 157 5.25 -5.87 8.29
N VAL A 158 4.09 -5.40 7.79
CA VAL A 158 2.81 -5.30 8.51
C VAL A 158 1.63 -5.62 7.58
N PRO A 159 0.44 -5.96 8.10
CA PRO A 159 -0.79 -6.01 7.29
C PRO A 159 -0.96 -4.71 6.50
N SER A 160 -1.20 -4.83 5.19
CA SER A 160 -1.23 -3.67 4.31
C SER A 160 -2.22 -3.83 3.18
N VAL A 161 -2.60 -2.70 2.59
CA VAL A 161 -3.35 -2.65 1.34
C VAL A 161 -2.47 -2.05 0.25
N VAL A 162 -2.28 -2.77 -0.84
CA VAL A 162 -1.47 -2.32 -2.00
C VAL A 162 -2.31 -2.18 -3.25
N GLY A 163 -1.85 -1.37 -4.19
CA GLY A 163 -2.54 -1.14 -5.46
C GLY A 163 -2.85 0.34 -5.73
N PRO A 164 -3.85 0.61 -6.59
CA PRO A 164 -4.61 -0.40 -7.33
C PRO A 164 -3.72 -1.10 -8.38
N VAL A 165 -4.01 -2.36 -8.66
CA VAL A 165 -3.37 -3.14 -9.73
C VAL A 165 -4.32 -3.20 -10.91
N ASP A 166 -3.76 -3.06 -12.11
CA ASP A 166 -4.47 -3.28 -13.38
C ASP A 166 -4.33 -4.75 -13.78
N PHE A 167 -5.43 -5.49 -13.72
CA PHE A 167 -5.50 -6.90 -14.08
C PHE A 167 -6.02 -7.13 -15.51
N ASP A 168 -6.19 -6.06 -16.30
CA ASP A 168 -6.67 -6.18 -17.67
C ASP A 168 -5.68 -6.97 -18.54
N GLY A 169 -6.23 -7.81 -19.42
CA GLY A 169 -5.45 -8.56 -20.42
C GLY A 169 -5.21 -10.03 -20.09
N GLY A 170 -5.79 -10.58 -19.02
CA GLY A 170 -5.74 -12.02 -18.72
C GLY A 170 -6.96 -12.53 -17.95
N ASP A 171 -7.56 -13.64 -18.41
CA ASP A 171 -8.66 -14.31 -17.70
C ASP A 171 -8.21 -15.02 -16.41
N ARG A 172 -6.88 -15.18 -16.21
CA ARG A 172 -6.28 -15.88 -15.09
C ARG A 172 -4.88 -15.35 -14.78
N HIS A 173 -4.64 -15.05 -13.51
CA HIS A 173 -3.40 -14.50 -12.98
C HIS A 173 -2.73 -15.49 -12.03
N THR A 174 -1.43 -15.33 -11.82
CA THR A 174 -0.64 -16.13 -10.85
C THR A 174 -0.14 -15.23 -9.73
N ALA A 175 -0.20 -15.72 -8.50
CA ALA A 175 0.37 -15.09 -7.33
C ALA A 175 1.45 -15.99 -6.72
N VAL A 176 2.64 -15.44 -6.49
CA VAL A 176 3.72 -16.08 -5.74
C VAL A 176 3.93 -15.29 -4.46
N VAL A 177 3.89 -15.98 -3.32
CA VAL A 177 3.96 -15.35 -2.00
C VAL A 177 5.06 -15.95 -1.15
N SER A 178 5.61 -15.12 -0.28
CA SER A 178 6.43 -15.56 0.84
C SER A 178 6.11 -14.72 2.08
N HIS A 179 6.13 -15.34 3.26
CA HIS A 179 5.98 -14.65 4.54
C HIS A 179 6.79 -15.34 5.64
N ASP A 180 7.12 -14.60 6.70
CA ASP A 180 7.79 -15.11 7.91
C ASP A 180 6.94 -15.06 9.18
N GLY A 181 5.65 -14.72 9.05
CA GLY A 181 4.65 -14.74 10.12
C GLY A 181 4.28 -16.16 10.60
N ASP A 182 3.77 -16.25 11.82
CA ASP A 182 3.36 -17.52 12.47
C ASP A 182 1.91 -17.91 12.10
N ASP A 183 1.07 -16.94 11.73
CA ASP A 183 -0.30 -17.12 11.26
C ASP A 183 -0.39 -17.26 9.73
N ALA A 184 -1.61 -17.50 9.24
CA ALA A 184 -1.84 -17.65 7.81
C ALA A 184 -1.70 -16.32 7.07
N PHE A 185 -0.92 -16.30 6.00
CA PHE A 185 -0.93 -15.23 5.00
C PHE A 185 -2.21 -15.30 4.17
N ARG A 186 -2.95 -14.19 4.09
CA ARG A 186 -4.17 -14.08 3.28
C ARG A 186 -4.08 -12.86 2.39
N ALA A 187 -4.34 -13.04 1.10
CA ALA A 187 -4.48 -11.93 0.17
C ALA A 187 -5.82 -11.99 -0.58
N ARG A 188 -6.50 -10.85 -0.67
CA ARG A 188 -7.76 -10.66 -1.40
C ARG A 188 -7.69 -9.40 -2.26
N VAL A 189 -8.26 -9.46 -3.46
CA VAL A 189 -8.44 -8.27 -4.30
C VAL A 189 -9.87 -7.75 -4.15
N TYR A 190 -10.00 -6.46 -3.89
CA TYR A 190 -11.25 -5.73 -3.78
C TYR A 190 -11.49 -4.89 -5.03
N SER A 191 -12.67 -5.05 -5.63
CA SER A 191 -13.00 -4.35 -6.87
C SER A 191 -13.42 -2.91 -6.65
N MET A 192 -12.89 -2.02 -7.49
CA MET A 192 -13.33 -0.62 -7.52
C MET A 192 -14.63 -0.42 -8.30
N ALA A 193 -14.99 -1.35 -9.20
CA ALA A 193 -16.16 -1.22 -10.06
C ALA A 193 -17.43 -1.82 -9.44
N VAL A 194 -17.28 -2.87 -8.64
CA VAL A 194 -18.39 -3.60 -8.02
C VAL A 194 -18.06 -3.91 -6.56
N ALA A 195 -19.07 -3.95 -5.71
CA ALA A 195 -18.90 -4.33 -4.30
C ALA A 195 -18.67 -5.85 -4.17
N SER A 196 -17.48 -6.32 -4.53
CA SER A 196 -17.04 -7.71 -4.40
C SER A 196 -15.54 -7.80 -4.10
N ASP A 197 -15.14 -8.95 -3.57
CA ASP A 197 -13.75 -9.36 -3.41
C ASP A 197 -13.51 -10.74 -4.02
N GLU A 198 -12.26 -11.02 -4.38
CA GLU A 198 -11.79 -12.32 -4.83
C GLU A 198 -10.57 -12.74 -4.00
N ARG A 199 -10.50 -14.02 -3.61
CA ARG A 199 -9.33 -14.56 -2.90
C ARG A 199 -8.19 -14.78 -3.89
N ILE A 200 -7.03 -14.19 -3.60
CA ILE A 200 -5.79 -14.45 -4.32
C ILE A 200 -5.11 -15.71 -3.76
N VAL A 201 -4.87 -15.73 -2.45
CA VAL A 201 -4.21 -16.83 -1.74
C VAL A 201 -4.57 -16.85 -0.27
N GLU A 202 -4.51 -18.03 0.34
CA GLU A 202 -4.57 -18.26 1.79
C GLU A 202 -3.66 -19.45 2.08
N THR A 203 -2.57 -19.23 2.82
CA THR A 203 -1.54 -20.25 3.08
C THR A 203 -0.96 -20.11 4.49
N THR A 204 -0.44 -21.20 5.04
CA THR A 204 0.41 -21.22 6.24
C THR A 204 1.83 -21.65 5.92
N ASP A 205 2.13 -21.93 4.65
CA ASP A 205 3.47 -22.27 4.20
C ASP A 205 4.25 -20.98 3.92
N ASP A 206 5.52 -20.92 4.37
CA ASP A 206 6.43 -19.76 4.21
C ASP A 206 6.57 -19.27 2.75
N GLU A 207 6.31 -20.15 1.79
CA GLU A 207 6.27 -19.88 0.35
C GLU A 207 5.08 -20.62 -0.29
N ALA A 208 4.33 -19.96 -1.16
CA ALA A 208 3.25 -20.59 -1.91
C ALA A 208 3.03 -19.96 -3.30
N GLU A 209 2.38 -20.71 -4.19
CA GLU A 209 1.90 -20.25 -5.49
C GLU A 209 0.40 -20.52 -5.60
N SER A 210 -0.36 -19.57 -6.13
CA SER A 210 -1.80 -19.66 -6.35
C SER A 210 -2.20 -19.07 -7.69
N THR A 211 -3.35 -19.48 -8.22
CA THR A 211 -3.96 -18.86 -9.42
C THR A 211 -5.36 -18.37 -9.09
N PHE A 212 -5.73 -17.20 -9.60
CA PHE A 212 -7.03 -16.57 -9.38
C PHE A 212 -7.54 -15.91 -10.66
N ASN A 213 -8.83 -15.60 -10.72
CA ASN A 213 -9.44 -14.93 -11.88
C ASN A 213 -10.02 -13.60 -11.42
N TYR A 214 -9.49 -12.51 -11.97
CA TYR A 214 -9.93 -11.15 -11.67
C TYR A 214 -9.66 -10.27 -12.90
N ASP A 215 -10.52 -9.30 -13.15
CA ASP A 215 -10.44 -8.41 -14.32
C ASP A 215 -10.74 -6.97 -13.87
N GLY A 216 -10.14 -5.99 -14.53
CA GLY A 216 -10.20 -4.58 -14.13
C GLY A 216 -9.22 -4.21 -13.01
N PHE A 217 -9.44 -3.03 -12.43
CA PHE A 217 -8.59 -2.52 -11.36
C PHE A 217 -9.01 -3.03 -9.98
N GLY A 218 -8.05 -3.33 -9.11
CA GLY A 218 -8.34 -3.77 -7.74
C GLY A 218 -7.29 -3.40 -6.70
N TRP A 219 -7.73 -3.19 -5.47
CA TRP A 219 -6.86 -3.02 -4.29
C TRP A 219 -6.67 -4.36 -3.60
N ILE A 220 -5.45 -4.68 -3.21
CA ILE A 220 -5.12 -5.97 -2.60
C ILE A 220 -4.94 -5.78 -1.10
N ASP A 221 -5.82 -6.40 -0.33
CA ASP A 221 -5.70 -6.53 1.13
C ASP A 221 -4.79 -7.71 1.44
N VAL A 222 -3.73 -7.48 2.22
CA VAL A 222 -2.78 -8.49 2.68
C VAL A 222 -2.81 -8.51 4.21
N ASP A 223 -3.32 -9.61 4.74
CA ASP A 223 -3.36 -9.93 6.17
C ASP A 223 -2.26 -10.96 6.47
N ALA A 224 -1.24 -10.51 7.20
CA ALA A 224 -0.07 -11.29 7.58
C ALA A 224 0.54 -10.73 8.87
N ASP A 225 0.99 -11.61 9.77
CA ASP A 225 1.57 -11.29 11.08
C ASP A 225 3.11 -11.27 11.07
N GLY A 226 3.70 -10.95 9.91
CA GLY A 226 5.13 -10.86 9.71
C GLY A 226 5.47 -10.14 8.40
N SER A 227 6.76 -10.13 8.05
CA SER A 227 7.25 -9.64 6.77
C SER A 227 6.75 -10.51 5.64
N TRP A 228 6.37 -9.90 4.52
CA TRP A 228 5.83 -10.63 3.39
C TRP A 228 6.20 -10.02 2.04
N THR A 229 6.15 -10.87 1.01
CA THR A 229 6.24 -10.50 -0.41
C THR A 229 5.09 -11.11 -1.20
N LEU A 230 4.53 -10.36 -2.16
CA LEU A 230 3.50 -10.80 -3.09
C LEU A 230 3.91 -10.39 -4.51
N ALA A 231 4.21 -11.37 -5.35
CA ALA A 231 4.43 -11.18 -6.78
C ALA A 231 3.20 -11.64 -7.58
N LEU A 232 2.80 -10.84 -8.56
CA LEU A 232 1.64 -11.07 -9.42
C LEU A 232 2.08 -11.09 -10.89
N GLU A 233 1.55 -12.06 -11.63
CA GLU A 233 1.80 -12.30 -13.06
C GLU A 233 0.51 -12.45 -13.86
#